data_AF-F3M3M8-F1
#
_entry.id   AF-F3M3M8-F1
#
_cell.length_a   1.000
_cell.length_b   1.000
_cell.length_c   1.000
_cell.angle_alpha   90.00
_cell.angle_beta   90.00
_cell.angle_gamma   90.00
#
_symmetry.space_group_name_H-M   'P 1'
#
loop_
_entity.id
_entity.type
_entity.pdbx_description
1 polymer ?
#
loop_
_entity_poly.entity_id
_entity_poly.type
_entity_poly.pdbx_seq_one_letter_code
_entity_poly.pdbx_strand_id
1 'polypeptide(L)'
;MSGYVNVDVPIELLFTDLVTEERKKDIPNYTDSWYEHHKLSADMPIMRFDSHKSLYRYFMNEQASPSAYLDWYKKIFLTRGIDPPLQDEEVLAFRKNQYRMMKVDLSSNSAFFLQDPPLVKFNRAGGYFNLKDGHHRSTFLYLQGKRSMKVKMSSEDYMDWMNIEGLSEVADSFQRHQRSLIYTPILHPSYLHLKSERDQTYPTRLDVIMDFLGTRSLLGTKVIDIGCNIGYYARHFAREGAHVTGLEPLAEHYDLALRLNRLERVNFDLLPDRFESSSRLQQYEIGLLLTVFYHHMGDQDIRNAFLRKINQCITDMLFWESGGEPETEKSLLLQNTHFTRYVKLAATSGTGKVRELGVFLKT
;
A
#
# COMPACT_ATOMS: atom_id res chain seq x y z
N MET A 1 5.51 11.45 -29.89
CA MET A 1 4.47 10.48 -30.29
C MET A 1 3.29 10.66 -29.34
N SER A 2 2.23 11.34 -29.76
CA SER A 2 1.04 11.59 -28.93
C SER A 2 0.05 10.44 -29.07
N GLY A 3 0.26 9.37 -28.31
CA GLY A 3 -0.63 8.22 -28.24
C GLY A 3 -0.99 7.88 -26.79
N TYR A 4 -2.07 7.12 -26.62
CA TYR A 4 -2.36 6.42 -25.37
C TYR A 4 -1.92 4.96 -25.49
N VAL A 5 -1.51 4.36 -24.38
CA VAL A 5 -1.17 2.95 -24.28
C VAL A 5 -1.99 2.27 -23.18
N ASN A 6 -2.30 0.99 -23.38
CA ASN A 6 -2.98 0.15 -22.40
C ASN A 6 -1.97 -0.82 -21.79
N VAL A 7 -1.79 -0.75 -20.47
CA VAL A 7 -0.76 -1.52 -19.75
C VAL A 7 -1.32 -2.09 -18.45
N ASP A 8 -0.76 -3.20 -17.98
CA ASP A 8 -1.10 -3.75 -16.66
C ASP A 8 -0.33 -3.00 -15.59
N VAL A 9 -1.05 -2.44 -14.62
CA VAL A 9 -0.48 -1.73 -13.47
C VAL A 9 -0.82 -2.50 -12.19
N PRO A 10 0.17 -2.74 -11.29
CA PRO A 10 -0.10 -3.30 -9.97
C PRO A 10 -1.06 -2.41 -9.16
N ILE A 11 -2.01 -3.02 -8.46
CA ILE A 11 -3.03 -2.27 -7.70
C ILE A 11 -2.40 -1.39 -6.60
N GLU A 12 -1.25 -1.80 -6.08
CA GLU A 12 -0.46 -1.08 -5.09
C GLU A 12 0.06 0.28 -5.58
N LEU A 13 0.03 0.52 -6.90
CA LEU A 13 0.38 1.79 -7.53
C LEU A 13 -0.84 2.61 -7.95
N LEU A 14 -2.07 2.14 -7.72
CA LEU A 14 -3.29 2.84 -8.10
C LEU A 14 -3.83 3.66 -6.92
N PHE A 15 -3.84 4.97 -7.11
CA PHE A 15 -4.29 5.96 -6.15
C PHE A 15 -5.52 6.68 -6.69
N THR A 16 -6.37 7.18 -5.80
CA THR A 16 -7.53 8.00 -6.15
C THR A 16 -7.09 9.30 -6.84
N ASP A 17 -8.05 10.02 -7.43
CA ASP A 17 -7.73 11.23 -8.17
C ASP A 17 -7.15 12.32 -7.24
N LEU A 18 -6.23 13.09 -7.78
CA LEU A 18 -5.68 14.28 -7.15
C LEU A 18 -6.02 15.50 -8.02
N VAL A 19 -6.85 16.39 -7.46
CA VAL A 19 -7.15 17.70 -8.04
C VAL A 19 -6.16 18.70 -7.46
N THR A 20 -5.20 19.12 -8.29
CA THR A 20 -4.21 20.12 -7.93
C THR A 20 -4.86 21.51 -7.82
N GLU A 21 -4.23 22.40 -7.06
CA GLU A 21 -4.66 23.81 -6.91
C GLU A 21 -4.93 24.49 -8.25
N GLU A 22 -4.05 24.30 -9.23
CA GLU A 22 -4.16 24.86 -10.58
C GLU A 22 -5.38 24.37 -11.37
N ARG A 23 -5.87 23.17 -11.05
CA ARG A 23 -7.00 22.52 -11.73
C ARG A 23 -8.33 22.77 -11.05
N LYS A 24 -8.36 23.46 -9.91
CA LYS A 24 -9.60 23.85 -9.22
C LYS A 24 -10.56 24.61 -10.14
N LYS A 25 -10.02 25.46 -11.00
CA LYS A 25 -10.78 26.25 -12.00
C LYS A 25 -11.52 25.39 -13.02
N ASP A 26 -11.08 24.15 -13.24
CA ASP A 26 -11.70 23.23 -14.20
C ASP A 26 -12.83 22.41 -13.56
N ILE A 27 -13.06 22.55 -12.25
CA ILE A 27 -14.09 21.81 -11.52
C ILE A 27 -15.42 22.56 -11.59
N PRO A 28 -16.47 21.95 -12.20
CA PRO A 28 -17.80 22.55 -12.22
C PRO A 28 -18.35 22.71 -10.80
N ASN A 29 -18.95 23.87 -10.52
CA ASN A 29 -19.51 24.21 -9.20
C ASN A 29 -18.50 24.03 -8.06
N TYR A 30 -17.25 24.43 -8.30
CA TYR A 30 -16.20 24.41 -7.28
C TYR A 30 -16.59 25.23 -6.05
N THR A 31 -16.29 24.67 -4.87
CA THR A 31 -16.29 25.39 -3.60
C THR A 31 -15.10 24.93 -2.77
N ASP A 32 -14.64 25.78 -1.85
CA ASP A 32 -13.58 25.39 -0.91
C ASP A 32 -14.02 24.23 -0.02
N SER A 33 -15.28 24.22 0.41
CA SER A 33 -15.84 23.11 1.20
C SER A 33 -15.81 21.78 0.45
N TRP A 34 -16.08 21.79 -0.86
CA TRP A 34 -15.96 20.59 -1.69
C TRP A 34 -14.51 20.15 -1.79
N TYR A 35 -13.58 21.09 -1.95
CA TYR A 35 -12.17 20.77 -2.06
C TYR A 35 -11.61 20.17 -0.78
N GLU A 36 -11.96 20.72 0.38
CA GLU A 36 -11.61 20.14 1.68
C GLU A 36 -12.17 18.72 1.83
N HIS A 37 -13.42 18.48 1.42
CA HIS A 37 -13.99 17.14 1.42
C HIS A 37 -13.27 16.19 0.45
N HIS A 38 -12.97 16.63 -0.77
CA HIS A 38 -12.24 15.87 -1.78
C HIS A 38 -10.89 15.40 -1.24
N LYS A 39 -10.12 16.30 -0.60
CA LYS A 39 -8.80 16.01 -0.03
C LYS A 39 -8.79 14.85 0.98
N LEU A 40 -9.91 14.57 1.66
CA LEU A 40 -10.00 13.46 2.61
C LEU A 40 -9.86 12.07 1.95
N SER A 41 -10.11 12.00 0.64
CA SER A 41 -10.03 10.77 -0.14
C SER A 41 -9.20 10.93 -1.41
N ALA A 42 -8.55 12.08 -1.59
CA ALA A 42 -7.67 12.35 -2.72
C ALA A 42 -6.32 11.69 -2.48
N ASP A 43 -5.67 11.27 -3.56
CA ASP A 43 -4.31 10.74 -3.52
C ASP A 43 -4.12 9.61 -2.49
N MET A 44 -5.15 8.78 -2.35
CA MET A 44 -5.19 7.65 -1.43
C MET A 44 -5.09 6.34 -2.21
N PRO A 45 -4.32 5.34 -1.76
CA PRO A 45 -4.28 4.05 -2.45
C PRO A 45 -5.68 3.45 -2.55
N ILE A 46 -6.02 2.82 -3.68
CA ILE A 46 -7.28 2.09 -3.84
C ILE A 46 -7.45 1.01 -2.77
N MET A 47 -6.34 0.45 -2.29
CA MET A 47 -6.28 -0.49 -1.18
C MET A 47 -6.87 0.08 0.11
N ARG A 48 -6.91 1.41 0.28
CA ARG A 48 -7.40 2.12 1.46
C ARG A 48 -8.66 2.94 1.20
N PHE A 49 -9.23 2.86 0.00
CA PHE A 49 -10.41 3.65 -0.39
C PHE A 49 -11.70 3.13 0.26
N ASP A 50 -11.87 3.45 1.54
CA ASP A 50 -12.84 2.83 2.44
C ASP A 50 -14.29 2.97 1.98
N SER A 51 -14.70 4.14 1.48
CA SER A 51 -16.08 4.38 1.03
C SER A 51 -16.54 3.31 0.03
N HIS A 52 -15.73 3.01 -0.98
CA HIS A 52 -16.07 2.00 -1.99
C HIS A 52 -15.83 0.58 -1.48
N LYS A 53 -14.79 0.37 -0.66
CA LYS A 53 -14.51 -0.96 -0.11
C LYS A 53 -15.65 -1.44 0.79
N SER A 54 -16.06 -0.61 1.74
CA SER A 54 -17.13 -0.90 2.70
C SER A 54 -18.48 -1.14 1.99
N LEU A 55 -18.78 -0.39 0.93
CA LEU A 55 -19.94 -0.64 0.08
C LEU A 55 -19.92 -2.04 -0.57
N TYR A 56 -18.80 -2.43 -1.16
CA TYR A 56 -18.70 -3.72 -1.85
C TYR A 56 -18.62 -4.90 -0.89
N ARG A 57 -17.97 -4.74 0.25
CA ARG A 57 -18.03 -5.71 1.36
C ARG A 57 -19.46 -5.89 1.86
N TYR A 58 -20.24 -4.81 1.94
CA TYR A 58 -21.66 -4.88 2.26
C TYR A 58 -22.43 -5.70 1.20
N PHE A 59 -22.18 -5.48 -0.10
CA PHE A 59 -22.77 -6.31 -1.15
C PHE A 59 -22.29 -7.77 -1.17
N MET A 60 -21.13 -8.06 -0.57
CA MET A 60 -20.58 -9.40 -0.36
C MET A 60 -21.06 -10.06 0.94
N ASN A 61 -21.91 -9.39 1.74
CA ASN A 61 -22.39 -9.82 3.06
C ASN A 61 -21.26 -10.00 4.11
N GLU A 62 -20.16 -9.27 3.99
CA GLU A 62 -19.01 -9.33 4.93
C GLU A 62 -19.23 -8.50 6.21
N GLN A 63 -20.48 -8.39 6.70
CA GLN A 63 -20.85 -7.59 7.89
C GLN A 63 -20.38 -6.12 7.86
N ALA A 64 -20.18 -5.56 6.66
CA ALA A 64 -19.84 -4.16 6.46
C ALA A 64 -21.11 -3.28 6.30
N SER A 65 -20.92 -1.97 6.34
CA SER A 65 -21.99 -0.98 6.18
C SER A 65 -21.76 -0.11 4.92
N PRO A 66 -22.82 0.25 4.17
CA PRO A 66 -22.69 1.18 3.06
C PRO A 66 -22.62 2.66 3.50
N SER A 67 -22.72 2.95 4.80
CA SER A 67 -22.83 4.30 5.35
C SER A 67 -21.69 5.23 4.93
N ALA A 68 -20.44 4.75 4.93
CA ALA A 68 -19.28 5.53 4.50
C ALA A 68 -19.38 5.98 3.03
N TYR A 69 -19.94 5.13 2.17
CA TYR A 69 -20.19 5.48 0.77
C TYR A 69 -21.31 6.49 0.61
N LEU A 70 -22.42 6.31 1.32
CA LEU A 70 -23.58 7.20 1.24
C LEU A 70 -23.22 8.60 1.76
N ASP A 71 -22.48 8.71 2.86
CA ASP A 71 -21.97 9.97 3.39
C ASP A 71 -21.04 10.67 2.38
N TRP A 72 -20.08 9.93 1.82
CA TRP A 72 -19.18 10.44 0.77
C TRP A 72 -19.97 10.93 -0.46
N TYR A 73 -20.94 10.15 -0.93
CA TYR A 73 -21.79 10.50 -2.07
C TYR A 73 -22.55 11.80 -1.82
N LYS A 74 -23.26 11.92 -0.69
CA LYS A 74 -24.02 13.13 -0.35
C LYS A 74 -23.12 14.34 -0.25
N LYS A 75 -21.99 14.22 0.44
CA LYS A 75 -21.06 15.33 0.66
C LYS A 75 -20.50 15.88 -0.65
N ILE A 76 -20.27 15.05 -1.67
CA ILE A 76 -19.82 15.55 -3.00
C ILE A 76 -20.79 16.57 -3.61
N PHE A 77 -22.10 16.42 -3.41
CA PHE A 77 -23.11 17.36 -3.92
C PHE A 77 -23.35 18.51 -2.95
N LEU A 78 -23.61 18.19 -1.68
CA LEU A 78 -23.98 19.19 -0.67
C LEU A 78 -22.89 20.24 -0.46
N THR A 79 -21.62 19.83 -0.48
CA THR A 79 -20.49 20.78 -0.35
C THR A 79 -20.38 21.73 -1.54
N ARG A 80 -20.98 21.40 -2.68
CA ARG A 80 -21.10 22.28 -3.87
C ARG A 80 -22.40 23.10 -3.89
N GLY A 81 -23.23 23.01 -2.85
CA GLY A 81 -24.54 23.67 -2.81
C GLY A 81 -25.57 23.04 -3.75
N ILE A 82 -25.42 21.76 -4.07
CA ILE A 82 -26.31 21.01 -4.98
C ILE A 82 -26.99 19.90 -4.19
N ASP A 83 -28.28 19.69 -4.44
CA ASP A 83 -29.00 18.55 -3.88
C ASP A 83 -28.53 17.24 -4.55
N PRO A 84 -28.24 16.17 -3.77
CA PRO A 84 -27.92 14.87 -4.34
C PRO A 84 -29.06 14.40 -5.27
N PRO A 85 -28.76 13.96 -6.50
CA PRO A 85 -29.79 13.63 -7.49
C PRO A 85 -30.54 12.33 -7.19
N LEU A 86 -30.02 11.49 -6.30
CA LEU A 86 -30.62 10.22 -5.90
C LEU A 86 -30.69 10.12 -4.39
N GLN A 87 -31.75 9.50 -3.88
CA GLN A 87 -31.86 9.10 -2.47
C GLN A 87 -31.01 7.86 -2.17
N ASP A 88 -30.77 7.58 -0.89
CA ASP A 88 -29.87 6.51 -0.46
C ASP A 88 -30.25 5.14 -1.05
N GLU A 89 -31.53 4.78 -1.02
CA GLU A 89 -32.02 3.51 -1.56
C GLU A 89 -31.76 3.38 -3.07
N GLU A 90 -31.93 4.48 -3.81
CA GLU A 90 -31.70 4.54 -5.26
C GLU A 90 -30.21 4.42 -5.59
N VAL A 91 -29.34 5.10 -4.81
CA VAL A 91 -27.88 5.00 -4.93
C VAL A 91 -27.43 3.55 -4.69
N LEU A 92 -27.94 2.92 -3.64
CA LEU A 92 -27.60 1.53 -3.31
C LEU A 92 -28.08 0.57 -4.40
N ALA A 93 -29.32 0.73 -4.88
CA ALA A 93 -29.86 -0.11 -5.96
C ALA A 93 -29.02 0.01 -7.23
N PHE A 94 -28.67 1.25 -7.61
CA PHE A 94 -27.82 1.52 -8.77
C PHE A 94 -26.44 0.86 -8.64
N ARG A 95 -25.75 1.07 -7.50
CA ARG A 95 -24.42 0.49 -7.27
C ARG A 95 -24.44 -1.02 -7.13
N LYS A 96 -25.50 -1.60 -6.56
CA LYS A 96 -25.68 -3.05 -6.48
C LYS A 96 -25.85 -3.68 -7.86
N ASN A 97 -26.58 -3.02 -8.76
CA ASN A 97 -26.70 -3.48 -10.14
C ASN A 97 -25.34 -3.42 -10.87
N GLN A 98 -24.59 -2.32 -10.73
CA GLN A 98 -23.24 -2.22 -11.30
C GLN A 98 -22.30 -3.31 -10.77
N TYR A 99 -22.31 -3.55 -9.46
CA TYR A 99 -21.55 -4.64 -8.84
C TYR A 99 -21.91 -6.01 -9.44
N ARG A 100 -23.21 -6.29 -9.61
CA ARG A 100 -23.68 -7.55 -10.22
C ARG A 100 -23.20 -7.70 -11.65
N MET A 101 -23.27 -6.64 -12.46
CA MET A 101 -22.77 -6.66 -13.84
C MET A 101 -21.27 -6.95 -13.87
N MET A 102 -20.47 -6.24 -13.06
CA MET A 102 -19.03 -6.49 -12.97
C MET A 102 -18.69 -7.93 -12.51
N LYS A 103 -19.49 -8.53 -11.62
CA LYS A 103 -19.34 -9.95 -11.23
C LYS A 103 -19.59 -10.89 -12.41
N VAL A 104 -20.64 -10.66 -13.18
CA VAL A 104 -20.95 -11.44 -14.39
C VAL A 104 -19.83 -11.30 -15.41
N ASP A 105 -19.38 -10.08 -15.67
CA ASP A 105 -18.31 -9.76 -16.63
C ASP A 105 -16.98 -10.42 -16.25
N LEU A 106 -16.65 -10.42 -14.94
CA LEU A 106 -15.45 -11.07 -14.44
C LEU A 106 -15.51 -12.59 -14.55
N SER A 107 -16.68 -13.19 -14.27
CA SER A 107 -16.88 -14.65 -14.31
C SER A 107 -16.96 -15.21 -15.73
N SER A 108 -17.48 -14.44 -16.68
CA SER A 108 -17.63 -14.83 -18.09
C SER A 108 -16.35 -14.64 -18.90
N ASN A 109 -15.26 -14.18 -18.27
CA ASN A 109 -14.03 -13.76 -18.92
C ASN A 109 -14.28 -12.77 -20.07
N SER A 110 -15.28 -11.90 -19.89
CA SER A 110 -15.62 -10.87 -20.87
C SER A 110 -14.45 -9.90 -21.03
N ALA A 111 -14.33 -9.32 -22.23
CA ALA A 111 -13.32 -8.30 -22.50
C ALA A 111 -13.66 -6.94 -21.86
N PHE A 112 -14.70 -6.83 -21.01
CA PHE A 112 -15.19 -5.57 -20.45
C PHE A 112 -14.07 -4.73 -19.80
N PHE A 113 -13.30 -5.34 -18.89
CA PHE A 113 -12.19 -4.68 -18.20
C PHE A 113 -10.97 -4.39 -19.11
N LEU A 114 -10.97 -4.92 -20.34
CA LEU A 114 -9.91 -4.72 -21.33
C LEU A 114 -10.29 -3.68 -22.40
N GLN A 115 -11.58 -3.55 -22.72
CA GLN A 115 -12.10 -2.69 -23.78
C GLN A 115 -12.17 -1.21 -23.38
N ASP A 116 -12.51 -0.93 -22.12
CA ASP A 116 -12.56 0.43 -21.58
C ASP A 116 -11.77 0.51 -20.25
N PRO A 117 -10.43 0.38 -20.30
CA PRO A 117 -9.60 0.43 -19.10
C PRO A 117 -9.59 1.84 -18.48
N PRO A 118 -9.56 1.98 -17.14
CA PRO A 118 -9.55 3.28 -16.48
C PRO A 118 -8.40 4.18 -16.95
N LEU A 119 -8.68 5.47 -17.11
CA LEU A 119 -7.66 6.47 -17.41
C LEU A 119 -6.85 6.78 -16.13
N VAL A 120 -5.53 6.73 -16.25
CA VAL A 120 -4.60 7.14 -15.19
C VAL A 120 -3.63 8.21 -15.65
N LYS A 121 -3.08 8.97 -14.69
CA LYS A 121 -1.95 9.87 -14.88
C LYS A 121 -0.80 9.44 -13.97
N PHE A 122 0.43 9.39 -14.48
CA PHE A 122 1.58 9.04 -13.67
C PHE A 122 2.00 10.24 -12.81
N ASN A 123 2.15 9.99 -11.50
CA ASN A 123 2.69 10.96 -10.57
C ASN A 123 4.20 10.76 -10.47
N ARG A 124 4.96 11.59 -11.20
CA ARG A 124 6.43 11.51 -11.24
C ARG A 124 7.10 11.73 -9.88
N ALA A 125 6.48 12.52 -9.00
CA ALA A 125 7.04 12.85 -7.69
C ALA A 125 6.87 11.70 -6.68
N GLY A 126 5.79 10.93 -6.82
CA GLY A 126 5.47 9.83 -5.92
C GLY A 126 5.71 8.43 -6.51
N GLY A 127 5.90 8.28 -7.82
CA GLY A 127 6.13 6.97 -8.43
C GLY A 127 4.91 6.04 -8.39
N TYR A 128 3.72 6.58 -8.63
CA TYR A 128 2.44 5.87 -8.68
C TYR A 128 1.47 6.53 -9.68
N PHE A 129 0.24 6.03 -9.77
CA PHE A 129 -0.77 6.49 -10.73
C PHE A 129 -2.01 7.04 -10.04
N ASN A 130 -2.41 8.26 -10.39
CA ASN A 130 -3.73 8.78 -10.00
C ASN A 130 -4.78 8.38 -11.04
N LEU A 131 -5.81 7.67 -10.59
CA LEU A 131 -6.99 7.32 -11.38
C LEU A 131 -7.81 8.57 -11.67
N LYS A 132 -8.02 8.87 -12.96
CA LYS A 132 -8.90 9.96 -13.43
C LYS A 132 -10.35 9.52 -13.57
N ASP A 133 -10.57 8.22 -13.70
CA ASP A 133 -11.87 7.59 -13.62
C ASP A 133 -11.74 6.17 -13.03
N GLY A 134 -12.87 5.44 -12.97
CA GLY A 134 -12.82 4.00 -12.76
C GLY A 134 -12.51 3.56 -11.33
N HIS A 135 -12.52 4.45 -10.33
CA HIS A 135 -12.27 4.11 -8.92
C HIS A 135 -13.09 2.92 -8.44
N HIS A 136 -14.38 2.90 -8.78
CA HIS A 136 -15.29 1.79 -8.47
C HIS A 136 -14.88 0.47 -9.14
N ARG A 137 -14.42 0.48 -10.41
CA ARG A 137 -13.90 -0.71 -11.11
C ARG A 137 -12.61 -1.21 -10.45
N SER A 138 -11.72 -0.29 -10.08
CA SER A 138 -10.45 -0.59 -9.42
C SER A 138 -10.65 -1.21 -8.04
N THR A 139 -11.51 -0.59 -7.21
CA THR A 139 -11.85 -1.16 -5.89
C THR A 139 -12.56 -2.50 -6.02
N PHE A 140 -13.42 -2.68 -7.01
CA PHE A 140 -14.06 -3.97 -7.27
C PHE A 140 -13.02 -5.06 -7.57
N LEU A 141 -12.13 -4.85 -8.55
CA LEU A 141 -11.11 -5.85 -8.92
C LEU A 141 -10.16 -6.15 -7.75
N TYR A 142 -9.77 -5.13 -6.98
CA TYR A 142 -8.98 -5.30 -5.75
C TYR A 142 -9.65 -6.28 -4.79
N LEU A 143 -10.94 -6.07 -4.47
CA LEU A 143 -11.67 -6.97 -3.57
C LEU A 143 -11.95 -8.36 -4.16
N GLN A 144 -11.90 -8.51 -5.49
CA GLN A 144 -11.89 -9.83 -6.14
C GLN A 144 -10.50 -10.49 -6.15
N GLY A 145 -9.52 -9.93 -5.43
CA GLY A 145 -8.18 -10.47 -5.28
C GLY A 145 -7.27 -10.31 -6.49
N LYS A 146 -7.62 -9.43 -7.44
CA LYS A 146 -6.72 -9.10 -8.57
C LYS A 146 -5.54 -8.30 -8.04
N ARG A 147 -4.34 -8.59 -8.55
CA ARG A 147 -3.08 -7.90 -8.19
C ARG A 147 -2.66 -6.83 -9.20
N SER A 148 -3.25 -6.87 -10.38
CA SER A 148 -3.03 -5.89 -11.43
C SER A 148 -4.32 -5.60 -12.17
N MET A 149 -4.32 -4.46 -12.87
CA MET A 149 -5.43 -4.00 -13.68
C MET A 149 -4.88 -3.39 -14.97
N LYS A 150 -5.57 -3.65 -16.09
CA LYS A 150 -5.36 -2.88 -17.32
C LYS A 150 -5.83 -1.44 -17.11
N VAL A 151 -4.95 -0.49 -17.38
CA VAL A 151 -5.23 0.95 -17.36
C VAL A 151 -4.77 1.59 -18.65
N LYS A 152 -5.34 2.75 -18.96
CA LYS A 152 -4.95 3.60 -20.08
C LYS A 152 -4.15 4.79 -19.57
N MET A 153 -3.00 5.06 -20.19
CA MET A 153 -2.15 6.22 -19.87
C MET A 153 -1.54 6.83 -21.12
N SER A 154 -1.00 8.04 -21.02
CA SER A 154 -0.27 8.64 -22.14
C SER A 154 1.04 7.89 -22.40
N SER A 155 1.54 7.93 -23.64
CA SER A 155 2.87 7.40 -23.95
C SER A 155 3.98 8.08 -23.14
N GLU A 156 3.82 9.35 -22.79
CA GLU A 156 4.77 10.09 -21.94
C GLU A 156 4.79 9.53 -20.51
N ASP A 157 3.61 9.37 -19.88
CA ASP A 157 3.48 8.76 -18.56
C ASP A 157 4.09 7.35 -18.53
N TYR A 158 3.89 6.57 -19.60
CA TYR A 158 4.48 5.23 -19.71
C TYR A 158 6.01 5.28 -19.77
N MET A 159 6.59 6.20 -20.55
CA MET A 159 8.04 6.37 -20.62
C MET A 159 8.63 6.84 -19.29
N ASP A 160 7.92 7.72 -18.57
CA ASP A 160 8.32 8.18 -17.24
C ASP A 160 8.32 7.05 -16.20
N TRP A 161 7.31 6.17 -16.27
CA TRP A 161 7.20 5.00 -15.41
C TRP A 161 8.29 3.98 -15.72
N MET A 162 8.59 3.76 -17.00
CA MET A 162 9.64 2.84 -17.45
C MET A 162 11.04 3.25 -16.99
N ASN A 163 11.28 4.55 -16.81
CA ASN A 163 12.50 5.12 -16.22
C ASN A 163 13.79 4.36 -16.60
N ILE A 164 14.10 4.38 -17.91
CA ILE A 164 15.11 3.51 -18.54
C ILE A 164 16.49 3.62 -17.87
N GLU A 165 16.88 4.81 -17.41
CA GLU A 165 18.14 5.01 -16.69
C GLU A 165 18.17 4.20 -15.39
N GLY A 166 17.14 4.34 -14.54
CA GLY A 166 17.01 3.54 -13.32
C GLY A 166 16.92 2.03 -13.60
N LEU A 167 16.35 1.64 -14.74
CA LEU A 167 16.19 0.23 -15.10
C LEU A 167 17.54 -0.45 -15.34
N SER A 168 18.47 0.23 -16.02
CA SER A 168 19.83 -0.30 -16.21
C SER A 168 20.56 -0.50 -14.88
N GLU A 169 20.42 0.43 -13.93
CA GLU A 169 21.06 0.29 -12.62
C GLU A 169 20.58 -0.94 -11.86
N VAL A 170 19.27 -1.23 -11.91
CA VAL A 170 18.69 -2.42 -11.26
C VAL A 170 19.19 -3.71 -11.94
N ALA A 171 19.22 -3.76 -13.27
CA ALA A 171 19.74 -4.91 -14.01
C ALA A 171 21.19 -5.24 -13.63
N ASP A 172 22.06 -4.23 -13.51
CA ASP A 172 23.45 -4.42 -13.09
C ASP A 172 23.56 -5.01 -11.67
N SER A 173 22.66 -4.61 -10.77
CA SER A 173 22.62 -5.16 -9.40
C SER A 173 22.19 -6.62 -9.38
N PHE A 174 21.18 -6.98 -10.17
CA PHE A 174 20.75 -8.37 -10.33
C PHE A 174 21.90 -9.25 -10.83
N GLN A 175 22.64 -8.77 -11.84
CA GLN A 175 23.78 -9.49 -12.40
C GLN A 175 24.92 -9.64 -11.38
N ARG A 176 25.28 -8.55 -10.70
CA ARG A 176 26.36 -8.51 -9.72
C ARG A 176 26.15 -9.50 -8.57
N HIS A 177 24.91 -9.59 -8.07
CA HIS A 177 24.55 -10.43 -6.92
C HIS A 177 23.93 -11.77 -7.33
N GLN A 178 23.94 -12.12 -8.62
CA GLN A 178 23.42 -13.38 -9.18
C GLN A 178 22.01 -13.73 -8.70
N ARG A 179 21.12 -12.74 -8.65
CA ARG A 179 19.77 -12.92 -8.08
C ARG A 179 18.83 -13.63 -9.03
N SER A 180 18.19 -14.69 -8.53
CA SER A 180 17.17 -15.47 -9.26
C SER A 180 15.79 -15.44 -8.60
N LEU A 181 15.71 -15.03 -7.33
CA LEU A 181 14.48 -14.97 -6.54
C LEU A 181 14.42 -13.65 -5.77
N ILE A 182 13.22 -13.10 -5.59
CA ILE A 182 12.97 -11.88 -4.83
C ILE A 182 12.06 -12.16 -3.64
N TYR A 183 12.33 -11.53 -2.49
CA TYR A 183 11.55 -11.77 -1.28
C TYR A 183 10.14 -11.15 -1.37
N THR A 184 10.04 -9.95 -1.93
CA THR A 184 8.79 -9.20 -2.13
C THR A 184 8.69 -8.73 -3.59
N PRO A 185 7.49 -8.35 -4.08
CA PRO A 185 7.31 -7.91 -5.45
C PRO A 185 8.11 -6.64 -5.79
N ILE A 186 8.51 -6.52 -7.06
CA ILE A 186 9.02 -5.28 -7.66
C ILE A 186 7.92 -4.72 -8.57
N LEU A 187 7.48 -3.48 -8.33
CA LEU A 187 6.27 -2.92 -8.95
C LEU A 187 6.58 -2.17 -10.25
N HIS A 188 7.50 -2.71 -11.05
CA HIS A 188 7.94 -2.11 -12.31
C HIS A 188 7.68 -3.08 -13.47
N PRO A 189 7.24 -2.61 -14.66
CA PRO A 189 6.83 -3.47 -15.79
C PRO A 189 7.84 -4.56 -16.14
N SER A 190 9.12 -4.19 -16.17
CA SER A 190 10.20 -5.11 -16.51
C SER A 190 10.41 -6.25 -15.52
N TYR A 191 9.80 -6.19 -14.33
CA TYR A 191 9.99 -7.18 -13.26
C TYR A 191 8.68 -7.85 -12.79
N LEU A 192 7.51 -7.48 -13.35
CA LEU A 192 6.21 -8.09 -12.97
C LEU A 192 6.11 -9.59 -13.25
N HIS A 193 6.98 -10.12 -14.10
CA HIS A 193 7.04 -11.55 -14.42
C HIS A 193 7.79 -12.36 -13.34
N LEU A 194 8.55 -11.71 -12.46
CA LEU A 194 9.28 -12.38 -11.39
C LEU A 194 8.31 -12.84 -10.29
N LYS A 195 8.51 -14.07 -9.81
CA LYS A 195 7.79 -14.56 -8.63
C LYS A 195 8.51 -14.07 -7.38
N SER A 196 7.74 -13.67 -6.38
CA SER A 196 8.24 -13.33 -5.05
C SER A 196 7.89 -14.41 -4.02
N GLU A 197 8.74 -14.58 -3.01
CA GLU A 197 8.49 -15.55 -1.93
C GLU A 197 7.33 -15.13 -1.02
N ARG A 198 7.12 -13.83 -0.88
CA ARG A 198 6.07 -13.23 -0.08
C ARG A 198 5.23 -12.26 -0.91
N ASP A 199 4.02 -12.01 -0.41
CA ASP A 199 3.09 -11.01 -0.93
C ASP A 199 2.69 -11.21 -2.41
N GLN A 200 2.65 -12.47 -2.86
CA GLN A 200 2.22 -12.84 -4.21
C GLN A 200 0.71 -13.14 -4.30
N THR A 201 0.10 -13.64 -3.22
CA THR A 201 -1.30 -14.09 -3.20
C THR A 201 -2.13 -13.22 -2.27
N TYR A 202 -3.28 -12.74 -2.77
CA TYR A 202 -4.23 -11.96 -2.00
C TYR A 202 -4.99 -12.83 -0.97
N PRO A 203 -5.24 -12.34 0.25
CA PRO A 203 -4.70 -11.09 0.81
C PRO A 203 -3.22 -11.25 1.20
N THR A 204 -2.43 -10.24 0.89
CA THR A 204 -1.01 -10.14 1.26
C THR A 204 -0.85 -9.45 2.61
N ARG A 205 0.38 -9.41 3.13
CA ARG A 205 0.66 -8.72 4.39
C ARG A 205 0.38 -7.23 4.24
N LEU A 206 0.72 -6.66 3.09
CA LEU A 206 0.41 -5.27 2.78
C LEU A 206 -1.11 -5.01 2.82
N ASP A 207 -1.92 -5.87 2.19
CA ASP A 207 -3.39 -5.73 2.19
C ASP A 207 -3.94 -5.68 3.62
N VAL A 208 -3.46 -6.58 4.48
CA VAL A 208 -3.90 -6.68 5.89
C VAL A 208 -3.45 -5.47 6.72
N ILE A 209 -2.22 -4.99 6.52
CA ILE A 209 -1.70 -3.79 7.20
C ILE A 209 -2.50 -2.55 6.77
N MET A 210 -2.73 -2.38 5.46
CA MET A 210 -3.48 -1.25 4.92
C MET A 210 -4.95 -1.26 5.35
N ASP A 211 -5.57 -2.44 5.44
CA ASP A 211 -6.90 -2.61 6.01
C ASP A 211 -6.98 -2.19 7.47
N PHE A 212 -5.98 -2.54 8.29
CA PHE A 212 -5.94 -2.14 9.70
C PHE A 212 -5.74 -0.63 9.86
N LEU A 213 -4.90 -0.02 9.04
CA LEU A 213 -4.68 1.44 9.05
C LEU A 213 -5.94 2.21 8.64
N GLY A 214 -6.86 1.61 7.89
CA GLY A 214 -8.14 2.19 7.52
C GLY A 214 -7.97 3.57 6.87
N THR A 215 -8.61 4.59 7.44
CA THR A 215 -8.57 5.99 6.96
C THR A 215 -7.51 6.85 7.66
N ARG A 216 -6.65 6.28 8.50
CA ARG A 216 -5.59 7.03 9.21
C ARG A 216 -4.64 7.71 8.21
N SER A 217 -4.51 9.03 8.26
CA SER A 217 -3.52 9.72 7.42
C SER A 217 -2.10 9.24 7.74
N LEU A 218 -1.31 8.97 6.69
CA LEU A 218 0.13 8.67 6.81
C LEU A 218 1.02 9.85 6.43
N LEU A 219 0.44 10.94 5.93
CA LEU A 219 1.17 12.14 5.55
C LEU A 219 1.99 12.67 6.75
N GLY A 220 3.31 12.75 6.58
CA GLY A 220 4.25 13.22 7.59
C GLY A 220 4.50 12.25 8.76
N THR A 221 3.82 11.10 8.79
CA THR A 221 4.02 10.08 9.83
C THR A 221 5.42 9.51 9.72
N LYS A 222 6.18 9.39 10.81
CA LYS A 222 7.48 8.73 10.76
C LYS A 222 7.30 7.22 10.89
N VAL A 223 7.87 6.50 9.93
CA VAL A 223 7.74 5.04 9.84
C VAL A 223 9.14 4.43 9.76
N ILE A 224 9.38 3.35 10.48
CA ILE A 224 10.58 2.54 10.33
C ILE A 224 10.24 1.14 9.81
N ASP A 225 10.94 0.71 8.76
CA ASP A 225 10.86 -0.65 8.21
C ASP A 225 12.14 -1.41 8.59
N ILE A 226 12.04 -2.27 9.62
CA ILE A 226 13.19 -2.96 10.22
C ILE A 226 13.45 -4.25 9.46
N GLY A 227 14.62 -4.35 8.81
CA GLY A 227 14.93 -5.46 7.90
C GLY A 227 14.12 -5.34 6.61
N CYS A 228 14.15 -4.15 5.99
CA CYS A 228 13.25 -3.79 4.89
C CYS A 228 13.52 -4.56 3.59
N ASN A 229 14.59 -5.37 3.53
CA ASN A 229 15.01 -6.09 2.33
C ASN A 229 15.14 -5.10 1.15
N ILE A 230 14.49 -5.38 0.02
CA ILE A 230 14.46 -4.51 -1.15
C ILE A 230 13.53 -3.27 -1.01
N GLY A 231 12.93 -3.03 0.15
CA GLY A 231 12.17 -1.81 0.48
C GLY A 231 10.72 -1.76 -0.02
N TYR A 232 10.06 -2.90 -0.21
CA TYR A 232 8.69 -2.97 -0.74
C TYR A 232 7.66 -2.22 0.12
N TYR A 233 7.61 -2.49 1.43
CA TYR A 233 6.70 -1.81 2.35
C TYR A 233 7.10 -0.35 2.55
N ALA A 234 8.39 -0.10 2.74
CA ALA A 234 8.93 1.25 2.86
C ALA A 234 8.49 2.17 1.70
N ARG A 235 8.58 1.69 0.45
CA ARG A 235 8.09 2.47 -0.71
C ARG A 235 6.59 2.69 -0.67
N HIS A 236 5.79 1.72 -0.23
CA HIS A 236 4.34 1.92 -0.15
C HIS A 236 3.96 3.01 0.86
N PHE A 237 4.52 2.96 2.07
CA PHE A 237 4.29 4.01 3.09
C PHE A 237 4.80 5.38 2.61
N ALA A 238 5.94 5.44 1.92
CA ALA A 238 6.48 6.68 1.37
C ALA A 238 5.57 7.28 0.28
N ARG A 239 4.94 6.44 -0.56
CA ARG A 239 3.95 6.88 -1.56
C ARG A 239 2.71 7.54 -0.93
N GLU A 240 2.35 7.11 0.27
CA GLU A 240 1.26 7.72 1.07
C GLU A 240 1.69 8.96 1.86
N GLY A 241 2.92 9.46 1.63
CA GLY A 241 3.44 10.68 2.23
C GLY A 241 4.11 10.49 3.59
N ALA A 242 4.36 9.27 4.04
CA ALA A 242 5.10 9.01 5.27
C ALA A 242 6.60 9.37 5.15
N HIS A 243 7.22 9.74 6.26
CA HIS A 243 8.67 9.87 6.37
C HIS A 243 9.26 8.52 6.80
N VAL A 244 9.73 7.76 5.82
CA VAL A 244 10.15 6.38 6.03
C VAL A 244 11.66 6.26 6.18
N THR A 245 12.09 5.48 7.18
CA THR A 245 13.46 4.97 7.32
C THR A 245 13.45 3.44 7.17
N GLY A 246 14.14 2.90 6.18
CA GLY A 246 14.37 1.46 6.01
C GLY A 246 15.74 1.05 6.55
N LEU A 247 15.81 -0.07 7.27
CA LEU A 247 17.07 -0.67 7.74
C LEU A 247 17.33 -1.98 7.03
N GLU A 248 18.52 -2.11 6.43
CA GLU A 248 18.92 -3.35 5.77
C GLU A 248 20.44 -3.55 5.83
N PRO A 249 20.95 -4.43 6.70
CA PRO A 249 22.38 -4.62 6.88
C PRO A 249 23.03 -5.49 5.79
N LEU A 250 22.28 -6.26 5.01
CA LEU A 250 22.85 -7.08 3.93
C LEU A 250 23.09 -6.21 2.68
N ALA A 251 24.36 -6.07 2.32
CA ALA A 251 24.82 -5.19 1.24
C ALA A 251 24.10 -5.41 -0.09
N GLU A 252 23.75 -6.65 -0.41
CA GLU A 252 23.02 -7.04 -1.62
C GLU A 252 21.54 -6.61 -1.62
N HIS A 253 20.84 -6.67 -0.48
CA HIS A 253 19.48 -6.14 -0.37
C HIS A 253 19.51 -4.61 -0.38
N TYR A 254 20.46 -4.02 0.35
CA TYR A 254 20.66 -2.58 0.41
C TYR A 254 20.96 -1.96 -0.97
N ASP A 255 21.91 -2.52 -1.73
CA ASP A 255 22.25 -2.03 -3.09
C ASP A 255 21.05 -2.10 -4.02
N LEU A 256 20.28 -3.20 -3.98
CA LEU A 256 19.09 -3.34 -4.80
C LEU A 256 17.97 -2.36 -4.37
N ALA A 257 17.74 -2.19 -3.06
CA ALA A 257 16.76 -1.24 -2.55
C ALA A 257 17.07 0.20 -2.98
N LEU A 258 18.33 0.62 -2.93
CA LEU A 258 18.78 1.94 -3.36
C LEU A 258 18.46 2.20 -4.84
N ARG A 259 18.70 1.20 -5.70
CA ARG A 259 18.45 1.30 -7.14
C ARG A 259 16.96 1.24 -7.46
N LEU A 260 16.20 0.43 -6.73
CA LEU A 260 14.74 0.39 -6.84
C LEU A 260 14.08 1.71 -6.43
N ASN A 261 14.63 2.43 -5.44
CA ASN A 261 14.14 3.75 -5.08
C ASN A 261 14.27 4.74 -6.24
N ARG A 262 15.39 4.67 -6.98
CA ARG A 262 15.59 5.48 -8.20
C ARG A 262 14.67 5.03 -9.32
N LEU A 263 14.60 3.72 -9.59
CA LEU A 263 13.76 3.14 -10.65
C LEU A 263 12.28 3.50 -10.45
N GLU A 264 11.75 3.23 -9.26
CA GLU A 264 10.35 3.45 -8.93
C GLU A 264 10.05 4.92 -8.56
N ARG A 265 11.06 5.81 -8.53
CA ARG A 265 10.95 7.24 -8.18
C ARG A 265 10.34 7.46 -6.80
N VAL A 266 10.66 6.60 -5.84
CA VAL A 266 10.21 6.71 -4.45
C VAL A 266 11.42 6.87 -3.55
N ASN A 267 11.47 7.99 -2.83
CA ASN A 267 12.56 8.28 -1.91
C ASN A 267 12.14 7.94 -0.47
N PHE A 268 13.00 7.19 0.20
CA PHE A 268 12.98 7.01 1.66
C PHE A 268 14.42 6.91 2.16
N ASP A 269 14.64 7.16 3.44
CA ASP A 269 15.96 7.07 4.05
C ASP A 269 16.35 5.60 4.24
N LEU A 270 17.41 5.14 3.61
CA LEU A 270 17.85 3.74 3.67
C LEU A 270 19.18 3.67 4.42
N LEU A 271 19.21 2.90 5.50
CA LEU A 271 20.38 2.76 6.37
C LEU A 271 20.92 1.32 6.32
N PRO A 272 22.23 1.11 6.06
CA PRO A 272 22.85 -0.21 6.07
C PRO A 272 23.19 -0.69 7.49
N ASP A 273 22.39 -0.31 8.49
CA ASP A 273 22.64 -0.61 9.89
C ASP A 273 21.90 -1.87 10.37
N ARG A 274 22.43 -2.47 11.43
CA ARG A 274 21.66 -3.37 12.29
C ARG A 274 20.82 -2.55 13.27
N PHE A 275 19.58 -2.97 13.50
CA PHE A 275 18.63 -2.20 14.31
C PHE A 275 19.09 -2.03 15.76
N GLU A 276 19.52 -3.12 16.39
CA GLU A 276 19.90 -3.15 17.81
C GLU A 276 21.11 -2.27 18.15
N SER A 277 22.00 -2.05 17.18
CA SER A 277 23.26 -1.31 17.37
C SER A 277 23.31 0.06 16.70
N SER A 278 22.31 0.42 15.88
CA SER A 278 22.29 1.72 15.21
C SER A 278 22.17 2.88 16.20
N SER A 279 23.07 3.86 16.02
CA SER A 279 23.07 5.16 16.70
C SER A 279 22.34 6.26 15.92
N ARG A 280 21.88 5.96 14.70
CA ARG A 280 21.24 6.91 13.79
C ARG A 280 19.72 6.95 13.91
N LEU A 281 19.13 6.03 14.69
CA LEU A 281 17.69 5.90 14.81
C LEU A 281 17.11 7.01 15.70
N GLN A 282 15.98 7.54 15.23
CA GLN A 282 15.14 8.49 15.96
C GLN A 282 13.89 7.79 16.52
N GLN A 283 12.92 8.58 16.97
CA GLN A 283 11.58 8.09 17.29
C GLN A 283 10.69 8.05 16.03
N TYR A 284 9.88 7.01 15.95
CA TYR A 284 8.96 6.69 14.86
C TYR A 284 7.58 6.37 15.46
N GLU A 285 6.51 6.83 14.83
CA GLU A 285 5.17 6.46 15.24
C GLU A 285 4.85 5.00 14.89
N ILE A 286 5.25 4.54 13.70
CA ILE A 286 4.94 3.20 13.20
C ILE A 286 6.23 2.42 12.95
N GLY A 287 6.32 1.21 13.49
CA GLY A 287 7.35 0.23 13.15
C GLY A 287 6.79 -0.94 12.33
N LEU A 288 7.56 -1.41 11.34
CA LEU A 288 7.33 -2.67 10.64
C LEU A 288 8.45 -3.64 11.02
N LEU A 289 8.09 -4.81 11.54
CA LEU A 289 9.00 -5.87 11.98
C LEU A 289 8.51 -7.22 11.44
N LEU A 290 8.73 -7.45 10.14
CA LEU A 290 8.09 -8.55 9.41
C LEU A 290 9.05 -9.72 9.19
N THR A 291 8.92 -10.80 9.97
CA THR A 291 9.82 -11.98 9.91
C THR A 291 11.30 -11.63 10.19
N VAL A 292 11.58 -10.80 11.19
CA VAL A 292 12.97 -10.39 11.53
C VAL A 292 13.36 -10.79 12.95
N PHE A 293 12.50 -10.55 13.93
CA PHE A 293 12.84 -10.64 15.36
C PHE A 293 13.40 -12.02 15.78
N TYR A 294 12.87 -13.10 15.20
CA TYR A 294 13.27 -14.46 15.56
C TYR A 294 14.75 -14.77 15.33
N HIS A 295 15.40 -14.10 14.38
CA HIS A 295 16.83 -14.29 14.12
C HIS A 295 17.70 -13.90 15.33
N HIS A 296 17.17 -13.07 16.23
CA HIS A 296 17.88 -12.56 17.39
C HIS A 296 17.48 -13.25 18.70
N MET A 297 16.46 -14.12 18.70
CA MET A 297 15.94 -14.71 19.94
C MET A 297 16.93 -15.64 20.65
N GLY A 298 17.84 -16.27 19.89
CA GLY A 298 18.83 -17.21 20.43
C GLY A 298 19.99 -16.58 21.19
N ASP A 299 20.24 -15.28 20.99
CA ASP A 299 21.29 -14.52 21.68
C ASP A 299 20.64 -13.53 22.66
N GLN A 300 20.85 -13.75 23.95
CA GLN A 300 20.21 -12.96 25.00
C GLN A 300 20.61 -11.48 24.98
N ASP A 301 21.87 -11.16 24.68
CA ASP A 301 22.36 -9.79 24.70
C ASP A 301 21.83 -9.00 23.51
N ILE A 302 21.87 -9.62 22.32
CA ILE A 302 21.31 -9.04 21.09
C ILE A 302 19.79 -8.87 21.24
N ARG A 303 19.08 -9.91 21.71
CA ARG A 303 17.62 -9.85 21.95
C ARG A 303 17.25 -8.70 22.88
N ASN A 304 17.93 -8.57 24.01
CA ASN A 304 17.64 -7.53 25.00
C ASN A 304 17.97 -6.13 24.45
N ALA A 305 19.05 -5.98 23.67
CA ALA A 305 19.36 -4.73 22.97
C ALA A 305 18.27 -4.38 21.95
N PHE A 306 17.81 -5.35 21.16
CA PHE A 306 16.75 -5.19 20.16
C PHE A 306 15.43 -4.73 20.82
N LEU A 307 14.98 -5.41 21.88
CA LEU A 307 13.76 -5.06 22.61
C LEU A 307 13.83 -3.67 23.24
N ARG A 308 14.98 -3.32 23.85
CA ARG A 308 15.21 -1.95 24.36
C ARG A 308 15.11 -0.91 23.24
N LYS A 309 15.66 -1.21 22.06
CA LYS A 309 15.59 -0.31 20.91
C LYS A 309 14.16 -0.14 20.38
N ILE A 310 13.37 -1.21 20.29
CA ILE A 310 11.93 -1.13 19.98
C ILE A 310 11.25 -0.17 20.97
N ASN A 311 11.44 -0.41 22.27
CA ASN A 311 10.80 0.37 23.33
C ASN A 311 11.19 1.86 23.29
N GLN A 312 12.40 2.19 22.83
CA GLN A 312 12.90 3.55 22.71
C GLN A 312 12.42 4.26 21.43
N CYS A 313 12.40 3.54 20.31
CA CYS A 313 12.27 4.12 18.97
C CYS A 313 10.85 4.11 18.43
N ILE A 314 9.95 3.22 18.85
CA ILE A 314 8.62 3.08 18.22
C ILE A 314 7.56 3.46 19.22
N THR A 315 6.76 4.50 18.94
CA THR A 315 5.97 5.17 19.99
C THR A 315 4.47 4.91 19.97
N ASP A 316 3.90 4.44 18.87
CA ASP A 316 2.43 4.24 18.74
C ASP A 316 2.10 2.78 18.40
N MET A 317 2.55 2.28 17.26
CA MET A 317 2.26 0.90 16.86
C MET A 317 3.42 0.17 16.18
N LEU A 318 3.44 -1.14 16.37
CA LEU A 318 4.40 -2.05 15.75
C LEU A 318 3.65 -3.15 15.01
N PHE A 319 3.66 -3.10 13.68
CA PHE A 319 3.25 -4.25 12.86
C PHE A 319 4.34 -5.30 12.94
N TRP A 320 3.94 -6.52 13.28
CA TRP A 320 4.86 -7.62 13.51
C TRP A 320 4.35 -8.89 12.83
N GLU A 321 5.29 -9.62 12.24
CA GLU A 321 5.03 -10.97 11.77
C GLU A 321 6.00 -11.96 12.40
N SER A 322 5.46 -13.05 12.96
CA SER A 322 6.23 -14.08 13.65
C SER A 322 7.27 -14.77 12.75
N GLY A 323 8.44 -15.05 13.33
CA GLY A 323 9.47 -15.86 12.71
C GLY A 323 9.25 -17.37 12.79
N GLY A 324 8.58 -17.82 13.84
CA GLY A 324 8.22 -19.23 14.03
C GLY A 324 7.68 -19.59 15.40
N GLU A 325 7.85 -18.72 16.41
CA GLU A 325 7.38 -18.95 17.79
C GLU A 325 6.46 -17.80 18.23
N PRO A 326 5.26 -17.67 17.66
CA PRO A 326 4.43 -16.48 17.81
C PRO A 326 4.10 -16.15 19.28
N GLU A 327 3.80 -17.14 20.12
CA GLU A 327 3.47 -16.88 21.53
C GLU A 327 4.69 -16.42 22.35
N THR A 328 5.86 -17.00 22.09
CA THR A 328 7.13 -16.59 22.74
C THR A 328 7.51 -15.17 22.32
N GLU A 329 7.48 -14.90 21.01
CA GLU A 329 7.79 -13.58 20.44
C GLU A 329 6.85 -12.49 20.98
N LYS A 330 5.54 -12.75 21.01
CA LYS A 330 4.54 -11.82 21.58
C LYS A 330 4.79 -11.55 23.06
N SER A 331 5.05 -12.60 23.84
CA SER A 331 5.30 -12.46 25.27
C SER A 331 6.53 -11.58 25.54
N LEU A 332 7.62 -11.79 24.78
CA LEU A 332 8.82 -10.96 24.88
C LEU A 332 8.55 -9.50 24.54
N LEU A 333 7.83 -9.22 23.46
CA LEU A 333 7.49 -7.85 23.05
C LEU A 333 6.62 -7.15 24.12
N LEU A 334 5.57 -7.80 24.62
CA LEU A 334 4.68 -7.22 25.64
C LEU A 334 5.37 -7.00 26.99
N GLN A 335 6.29 -7.88 27.39
CA GLN A 335 6.97 -7.79 28.68
C GLN A 335 8.13 -6.79 28.71
N ASN A 336 8.72 -6.47 27.55
CA ASN A 336 9.96 -5.69 27.47
C ASN A 336 9.82 -4.38 26.70
N THR A 337 8.59 -4.02 26.29
CA THR A 337 8.29 -2.76 25.62
C THR A 337 7.06 -2.10 26.26
N HIS A 338 6.79 -0.86 25.90
CA HIS A 338 5.66 -0.09 26.42
C HIS A 338 4.33 -0.41 25.73
N PHE A 339 4.30 -1.33 24.76
CA PHE A 339 3.04 -1.75 24.15
C PHE A 339 2.21 -2.54 25.15
N THR A 340 0.94 -2.18 25.28
CA THR A 340 0.03 -2.73 26.29
C THR A 340 -0.98 -3.70 25.70
N ARG A 341 -1.15 -3.68 24.37
CA ARG A 341 -2.15 -4.47 23.66
C ARG A 341 -1.57 -5.08 22.40
N TYR A 342 -1.99 -6.30 22.11
CA TYR A 342 -1.76 -6.98 20.83
C TYR A 342 -3.09 -7.26 20.13
N VAL A 343 -3.12 -7.05 18.81
CA VAL A 343 -4.25 -7.41 17.96
C VAL A 343 -3.74 -8.34 16.86
N LYS A 344 -4.25 -9.57 16.84
CA LYS A 344 -4.01 -10.50 15.73
C LYS A 344 -4.76 -10.01 14.49
N LEU A 345 -4.06 -9.88 13.37
CA LEU A 345 -4.64 -9.41 12.11
C LEU A 345 -4.91 -10.56 11.15
N ALA A 346 -3.94 -11.46 10.96
CA ALA A 346 -4.09 -12.60 10.06
C ALA A 346 -3.15 -13.76 10.42
N ALA A 347 -3.49 -14.96 9.94
CA ALA A 347 -2.50 -16.01 9.73
C ALA A 347 -1.90 -15.83 8.34
N THR A 348 -0.58 -15.94 8.23
CA THR A 348 0.15 -15.80 6.97
C THR A 348 0.96 -17.06 6.71
N SER A 349 1.37 -17.26 5.47
CA SER A 349 2.28 -18.34 5.09
C SER A 349 3.36 -17.82 4.16
N GLY A 350 4.51 -18.47 4.22
CA GLY A 350 5.68 -18.14 3.40
C GLY A 350 6.84 -19.03 3.81
N THR A 351 7.73 -19.35 2.86
CA THR A 351 8.90 -20.19 3.11
C THR A 351 8.57 -21.53 3.81
N GLY A 352 7.40 -22.10 3.54
CA GLY A 352 6.93 -23.37 4.15
C GLY A 352 6.48 -23.29 5.62
N LYS A 353 6.39 -22.10 6.23
CA LYS A 353 5.93 -21.93 7.62
C LYS A 353 4.62 -21.16 7.71
N VAL A 354 3.74 -21.58 8.63
CA VAL A 354 2.60 -20.78 9.06
C VAL A 354 3.11 -19.75 10.08
N ARG A 355 2.66 -18.50 9.92
CA ARG A 355 3.10 -17.34 10.70
C ARG A 355 1.87 -16.55 11.16
N GLU A 356 2.06 -15.73 12.17
CA GLU A 356 1.05 -14.80 12.66
C GLU A 356 1.46 -13.36 12.33
N LEU A 357 0.56 -12.62 11.69
CA LEU A 357 0.67 -11.18 11.47
C LEU A 357 -0.25 -10.48 12.47
N GLY A 358 0.31 -9.51 13.18
CA GLY A 358 -0.42 -8.73 14.16
C GLY A 358 0.15 -7.33 14.33
N VAL A 359 -0.46 -6.59 15.25
CA VAL A 359 -0.02 -5.24 15.61
C VAL A 359 -0.02 -5.07 17.12
N PHE A 360 1.09 -4.56 17.65
CA PHE A 360 1.19 -4.11 19.03
C PHE A 360 0.84 -2.63 19.09
N LEU A 361 0.06 -2.25 20.09
CA LEU A 361 -0.48 -0.91 20.27
C LEU A 361 -0.12 -0.38 21.64
N LYS A 362 0.22 0.91 21.68
CA LYS A 362 0.27 1.69 22.91
C LYS A 362 -1.11 2.29 23.15
N THR A 363 -1.75 1.93 24.26
CA THR A 363 -3.03 2.55 24.69
C THR A 363 -2.84 3.94 25.24
#